data_AF-A0A822AYP4-F1
#
_entry.id   AF-A0A822AYP4-F1
#
_cell.length_a   1.000
_cell.length_b   1.000
_cell.length_c   1.000
_cell.angle_alpha   90.00
_cell.angle_beta   90.00
_cell.angle_gamma   90.00
#
_symmetry.space_group_name_H-M   'P 1'
#
loop_
_entity.id
_entity.type
_entity.pdbx_description
1 polymer ?
#
loop_
_entity_poly.entity_id
_entity_poly.type
_entity_poly.pdbx_seq_one_letter_code
_entity_poly.pdbx_strand_id
1 'polypeptide(L)' 'MKANVYECMAEGVQGAEVIVCFLTTKYQASTNCQQELQFARDSKVSIVPCRVQSLWKPSDWL' A
#
# COMPACT_ATOMS: atom_id res chain seq x y z
N MET A 1 19.86 -0.95 -15.43
CA MET A 1 19.17 0.20 -14.82
C MET A 1 18.55 -0.30 -13.54
N LYS A 2 18.84 0.32 -12.38
CA LYS A 2 18.10 0.02 -11.16
C LYS A 2 16.72 0.65 -11.35
N ALA A 3 15.72 -0.14 -11.71
CA ALA A 3 14.34 0.33 -11.69
C ALA A 3 14.10 0.94 -10.30
N ASN A 4 13.64 2.18 -10.27
CA ASN A 4 13.36 2.85 -9.00
C ASN A 4 12.30 1.99 -8.29
N VAL A 5 12.40 1.81 -6.97
CA VAL A 5 11.45 0.96 -6.22
C VAL A 5 9.99 1.37 -6.51
N TYR A 6 9.78 2.66 -6.81
CA TYR A 6 8.51 3.22 -7.26
C TYR A 6 8.04 2.77 -8.65
N GLU A 7 8.95 2.56 -9.61
CA GLU A 7 8.60 2.07 -10.95
C GLU A 7 8.12 0.62 -10.88
N CYS A 8 8.86 -0.24 -10.16
CA CYS A 8 8.43 -1.63 -9.95
C CYS A 8 7.11 -1.72 -9.19
N MET A 9 6.91 -0.84 -8.20
CA MET A 9 5.65 -0.73 -7.46
C MET A 9 4.51 -0.28 -8.37
N ALA A 10 4.74 0.75 -9.20
CA ALA A 10 3.74 1.27 -10.11
C ALA A 10 3.30 0.24 -11.16
N GLU A 11 4.24 -0.49 -11.74
CA GLU A 11 3.96 -1.61 -12.65
C GLU A 11 3.13 -2.70 -11.96
N GLY A 12 3.51 -3.07 -10.72
CA GLY A 12 2.77 -4.05 -9.93
C GLY A 12 1.33 -3.61 -9.61
N VAL A 13 1.14 -2.32 -9.28
CA VAL A 13 -0.18 -1.77 -8.95
C VAL A 13 -1.05 -1.63 -10.20
N GLN A 14 -0.52 -1.13 -11.32
CA GLN A 14 -1.30 -0.95 -12.55
C GLN A 14 -1.76 -2.26 -13.18
N GLY A 15 -1.01 -3.35 -13.01
CA GLY A 15 -1.40 -4.67 -13.48
C GLY A 15 -2.38 -5.40 -12.56
N ALA A 16 -2.67 -4.87 -11.36
CA ALA A 16 -3.48 -5.55 -10.37
C ALA A 16 -4.96 -5.17 -10.47
N GLU A 17 -5.84 -6.16 -10.35
CA GLU A 17 -7.29 -5.94 -10.20
C GLU A 17 -7.67 -5.58 -8.75
N VAL A 18 -6.94 -6.17 -7.81
CA VAL A 18 -7.13 -5.96 -6.36
C VAL A 18 -5.78 -5.88 -5.67
N ILE A 19 -5.66 -4.95 -4.72
CA ILE A 19 -4.51 -4.83 -3.82
C ILE A 19 -4.94 -5.15 -2.40
N VAL A 20 -4.21 -6.06 -1.76
CA VAL A 20 -4.44 -6.46 -0.37
C VAL A 20 -3.39 -5.82 0.52
N CYS A 21 -3.82 -4.92 1.41
CA CYS A 21 -2.91 -4.20 2.30
C CYS A 21 -2.88 -4.85 3.68
N PHE A 22 -1.77 -5.47 4.05
CA PHE A 22 -1.59 -6.03 5.39
C PHE A 22 -1.19 -4.96 6.40
N LEU A 23 -2.19 -4.46 7.13
CA LEU A 23 -2.04 -3.32 8.02
C LEU A 23 -1.34 -3.73 9.33
N THR A 24 -0.22 -3.06 9.59
CA THR A 24 0.58 -3.13 10.82
C THR A 24 1.06 -1.74 11.22
N THR A 25 1.57 -1.58 12.44
CA THR A 25 2.20 -0.32 12.88
C THR A 25 3.37 0.09 11.98
N LYS A 26 4.16 -0.89 11.50
CA LYS A 26 5.26 -0.64 10.56
C LYS A 26 4.76 -0.21 9.18
N TYR A 27 3.63 -0.75 8.75
CA TYR A 27 2.97 -0.33 7.50
C TYR A 27 2.59 1.15 7.59
N GLN A 28 1.94 1.56 8.68
CA GLN A 28 1.55 2.98 8.90
C GLN A 28 2.76 3.92 9.07
N ALA A 29 3.90 3.42 9.53
CA ALA A 29 5.12 4.22 9.71
C ALA A 29 5.98 4.33 8.43
N SER A 30 5.68 3.56 7.38
CA SER A 30 6.50 3.49 6.17
C SER A 30 6.03 4.46 5.09
N THR A 31 6.89 5.41 4.72
CA THR A 31 6.64 6.34 3.60
C THR A 31 6.38 5.59 2.29
N ASN A 32 7.10 4.49 2.04
CA ASN A 32 6.93 3.70 0.83
C ASN A 32 5.54 3.05 0.78
N CYS A 33 5.06 2.49 1.89
CA CYS A 33 3.73 1.86 1.96
C CYS A 33 2.61 2.91 1.81
N GLN A 34 2.83 4.12 2.34
CA GLN A 34 1.92 5.24 2.14
C GLN A 34 1.83 5.63 0.66
N GLN A 35 2.98 5.74 -0.02
CA GLN A 35 3.02 6.08 -1.45
C GLN A 35 2.43 4.99 -2.33
N GLU A 36 2.66 3.72 -1.99
CA GLU A 36 2.04 2.57 -2.66
C GLU A 36 0.52 2.61 -2.56
N LEU A 37 -0.01 2.82 -1.35
CA LEU A 37 -1.44 2.93 -1.12
C LEU A 37 -2.03 4.13 -1.85
N GLN A 38 -1.34 5.28 -1.85
CA GLN A 38 -1.81 6.46 -2.57
C GLN A 38 -1.83 6.23 -4.07
N PHE A 39 -0.79 5.62 -4.63
CA PHE A 39 -0.74 5.28 -6.04
C PHE A 39 -1.83 4.28 -6.45
N ALA A 40 -2.12 3.29 -5.61
CA ALA A 40 -3.24 2.36 -5.80
C ALA A 40 -4.60 3.07 -5.79
N ARG A 41 -4.80 4.03 -4.86
CA ARG A 41 -6.00 4.87 -4.80
C ARG A 41 -6.16 5.71 -6.07
N ASP A 42 -5.09 6.35 -6.52
CA ASP A 42 -5.08 7.19 -7.72
C ASP A 42 -5.31 6.37 -9.00
N SER A 43 -4.78 5.15 -9.03
CA SER A 43 -4.95 4.18 -10.13
C SER A 43 -6.34 3.52 -10.13
N LYS A 44 -7.19 3.82 -9.14
CA LYS A 44 -8.55 3.27 -8.98
C LYS A 44 -8.60 1.75 -8.88
N VAL A 45 -7.53 1.14 -8.38
CA VAL A 45 -7.48 -0.31 -8.12
C VAL A 45 -8.28 -0.60 -6.85
N SER A 46 -8.99 -1.72 -6.82
CA SER A 46 -9.76 -2.10 -5.64
C SER A 46 -8.82 -2.45 -4.48
N ILE A 47 -8.99 -1.79 -3.34
CA ILE A 47 -8.11 -1.99 -2.18
C ILE A 47 -8.86 -2.74 -1.07
N VAL A 48 -8.28 -3.84 -0.60
CA VAL A 48 -8.79 -4.64 0.52
C VAL A 48 -7.83 -4.51 1.70
N PRO A 49 -8.18 -3.71 2.73
CA PRO A 49 -7.37 -3.60 3.93
C PRO A 49 -7.54 -4.84 4.83
N CYS A 50 -6.43 -5.47 5.21
CA CYS A 50 -6.39 -6.61 6.13
C CYS A 50 -5.57 -6.25 7.37
N ARG A 51 -6.25 -6.00 8.50
CA ARG A 51 -5.56 -5.78 9.78
C ARG A 51 -5.02 -7.09 10.32
N VAL A 52 -3.70 -7.22 10.35
CA VAL A 52 -3.00 -8.44 10.81
C VAL A 52 -2.35 -8.28 12.19
N GLN A 53 -2.36 -7.07 12.75
CA GLN A 53 -1.83 -6.80 14.09
C GLN A 53 -2.96 -6.65 15.11
N SER A 54 -2.89 -7.43 16.19
CA SER A 54 -3.82 -7.37 17.33
C SER A 54 -3.58 -6.13 18.19
N LEU A 55 -4.65 -5.62 18.82
CA LEU A 55 -4.62 -4.50 19.78
C LEU A 55 -4.11 -3.14 19.23
N TRP A 56 -4.01 -3.02 17.91
CA TRP A 56 -3.71 -1.76 17.23
C TRP A 56 -4.88 -1.34 16.33
N LYS A 57 -5.06 -0.03 16.19
CA LYS A 57 -6.06 0.58 15.29
C LYS A 57 -5.32 1.49 14.30
N PRO A 58 -5.62 1.39 13.00
CA PRO A 58 -5.17 2.37 12.01
C PRO A 58 -5.55 3.78 12.43
N SER A 59 -4.65 4.74 12.21
CA SER A 59 -4.88 6.16 12.47
C SER A 59 -4.25 7.04 11.39
N ASP A 60 -4.54 8.35 11.48
CA ASP A 60 -3.97 9.41 10.65
C ASP A 60 -4.33 9.30 9.17
N TRP A 61 -3.46 8.72 8.36
CA TRP A 61 -3.58 8.66 6.89
C TRP A 61 -4.11 7.33 6.36
N LEU A 62 -4.08 6.28 7.22
CA LEU A 62 -4.39 4.91 6.84
C LEU A 62 -5.88 4.60 6.95
#